data_AF-A0A1F5FTT5-F1
#
_entry.id   AF-A0A1F5FTT5-F1
#
_cell.length_a   1.000
_cell.length_b   1.000
_cell.length_c   1.000
_cell.angle_alpha   90.00
_cell.angle_beta   90.00
_cell.angle_gamma   90.00
#
_symmetry.space_group_name_H-M   'P 1'
#
loop_
_entity.id
_entity.type
_entity.pdbx_description
1 polymer ?
#
loop_
_entity_poly.entity_id
_entity_poly.type
_entity_poly.pdbx_seq_one_letter_code
_entity_poly.pdbx_strand_id
1 'polypeptide(L)'
;MLSSHFQAVVEKAFSVLANKVPQVNPKSNGYWAGFLVGLSLGLIWTPCVGPILASVITLALTGTVTFNAFLITFFYALGTAIPMFTVMVGGSKVLTRIPLLAKNASKIQKSFGILTIFIAIAIFKNWDRNFQSFVLTKFPNYGASLTRIEERGNLSVLTGVSEQDKKSSQDLPVIKKAPDIIAGGQWLNTQAPLSLSGNLKDKVVLVDFWTYTCINCIRTLPYLKNWHQKYQKDGLVIVGVHSPEFEFEKDLENLSKAVVDFDIRYPVVQDNNFATWRAYKNSYWPAKYLIDGQGNLRYYHFGEGSYDETESAIQELLKEIGASPSSQINNVKSQNFSQTPEIYLGFGRGDIGYATKKETYQKQTAPKNIGKNQVAYNGNWLFSQEFAQSDTASELLLNFSAKDIFLVMHPVSGSAEVEIYLDDIFEKKITVNQNKLYEILKLQEPGRHTLKLKFPDKKIKLFAFTFG
;
A
#
# COMPACT_ATOMS: atom_id res chain seq x y z
N MET A 1 15.30 -27.09 -1.46
CA MET A 1 15.18 -28.54 -1.20
C MET A 1 14.84 -28.80 0.27
N LEU A 2 13.68 -28.31 0.73
CA LEU A 2 13.18 -28.51 2.11
C LEU A 2 11.81 -29.23 2.13
N SER A 3 11.38 -29.82 1.01
CA SER A 3 9.94 -30.02 0.72
C SER A 3 9.50 -31.46 0.47
N SER A 4 10.16 -32.45 1.07
CA SER A 4 9.58 -33.81 1.18
C SER A 4 9.67 -34.33 2.60
N HIS A 5 10.82 -34.10 3.26
CA HIS A 5 10.99 -34.43 4.67
C HIS A 5 10.11 -33.57 5.60
N PHE A 6 10.02 -32.25 5.37
CA PHE A 6 9.14 -31.41 6.18
C PHE A 6 7.67 -31.80 6.00
N GLN A 7 7.26 -32.08 4.76
CA GLN A 7 5.90 -32.50 4.44
C GLN A 7 5.55 -33.86 5.07
N ALA A 8 6.47 -34.82 5.03
CA ALA A 8 6.30 -36.11 5.69
C ALA A 8 6.26 -36.01 7.23
N VAL A 9 7.06 -35.10 7.82
CA VAL A 9 7.04 -34.85 9.27
C VAL A 9 5.72 -34.20 9.68
N VAL A 10 5.21 -33.26 8.89
CA VAL A 10 3.92 -32.61 9.11
C VAL A 10 2.77 -33.62 8.95
N GLU A 11 2.75 -34.44 7.90
CA GLU A 11 1.73 -35.48 7.72
C GLU A 11 1.76 -36.53 8.85
N LYS A 12 2.96 -36.90 9.32
CA LYS A 12 3.11 -37.84 10.44
C LYS A 12 2.65 -37.20 11.76
N ALA A 13 2.94 -35.92 11.98
CA ALA A 13 2.46 -35.19 13.14
C ALA A 13 0.93 -35.05 13.14
N PHE A 14 0.33 -34.70 11.99
CA PHE A 14 -1.12 -34.57 11.84
C PHE A 14 -1.85 -35.90 11.92
N SER A 15 -1.31 -36.99 11.36
CA SER A 15 -1.93 -38.32 11.46
C SER A 15 -1.86 -38.88 12.89
N VAL A 16 -0.77 -38.63 13.63
CA VAL A 16 -0.67 -38.98 15.05
C VAL A 16 -1.60 -38.13 15.91
N LEU A 17 -1.77 -36.84 15.60
CA LEU A 17 -2.74 -35.99 16.28
C LEU A 17 -4.19 -36.42 15.98
N ALA A 18 -4.50 -36.70 14.73
CA ALA A 18 -5.83 -37.13 14.28
C ALA A 18 -6.24 -38.48 14.90
N ASN A 19 -5.30 -39.43 15.01
CA ASN A 19 -5.54 -40.72 15.68
C ASN A 19 -5.59 -40.62 17.21
N LYS A 20 -5.15 -39.49 17.80
CA LYS A 20 -5.29 -39.19 19.23
C LYS A 20 -6.51 -38.32 19.57
N VAL A 21 -7.28 -37.87 18.58
CA VAL A 21 -8.57 -37.20 18.84
C VAL A 21 -9.51 -38.26 19.44
N PRO A 22 -9.96 -38.09 20.70
CA PRO A 22 -10.89 -39.02 21.31
C PRO A 22 -12.14 -39.08 20.43
N GLN A 23 -12.55 -40.28 20.00
CA GLN A 23 -13.90 -40.44 19.47
C GLN A 23 -14.88 -40.13 20.59
N VAL A 24 -15.40 -38.90 20.59
CA VAL A 24 -16.31 -38.42 21.63
C VAL A 24 -17.59 -39.23 21.52
N ASN A 25 -17.77 -40.13 22.49
CA ASN A 25 -18.99 -40.88 22.66
C ASN A 25 -20.14 -39.87 22.85
N PRO A 26 -21.21 -39.90 22.04
CA PRO A 26 -22.28 -38.89 22.04
C PRO A 26 -23.12 -38.83 23.34
N LYS A 27 -22.72 -39.56 24.39
CA LYS A 27 -23.35 -39.61 25.71
C LYS A 27 -22.56 -38.91 26.82
N SER A 28 -21.38 -38.32 26.59
CA SER A 28 -20.68 -37.55 27.63
C SER A 28 -21.21 -36.11 27.72
N ASN A 29 -22.18 -35.87 28.61
CA ASN A 29 -22.74 -34.56 28.96
C ASN A 29 -21.76 -33.68 29.78
N GLY A 30 -20.53 -33.48 29.30
CA GLY A 30 -19.53 -32.66 29.98
C GLY A 30 -19.28 -31.33 29.28
N TYR A 31 -19.33 -30.22 30.02
CA TYR A 31 -18.86 -28.90 29.56
C TYR A 31 -17.47 -28.97 28.89
N TRP A 32 -16.60 -29.85 29.39
CA TRP A 32 -15.26 -30.11 28.84
C TRP A 32 -15.26 -30.74 27.44
N ALA A 33 -16.23 -31.58 27.11
CA ALA A 33 -16.35 -32.16 25.77
C ALA A 33 -16.71 -31.07 24.75
N GLY A 34 -17.63 -30.17 25.11
CA GLY A 34 -17.96 -28.99 24.30
C GLY A 34 -16.76 -28.05 24.11
N PHE A 35 -15.97 -27.82 25.17
CA PHE A 35 -14.76 -27.01 25.10
C PHE A 35 -13.71 -27.59 24.14
N LEU A 36 -13.45 -28.90 24.20
CA LEU A 36 -12.47 -29.57 23.33
C LEU A 36 -12.90 -29.59 21.86
N VAL A 37 -14.20 -29.77 21.59
CA VAL A 37 -14.73 -29.66 20.22
C VAL A 37 -14.61 -28.23 19.71
N GLY A 38 -14.91 -27.23 20.54
CA GLY A 38 -14.72 -25.82 20.20
C GLY A 38 -13.25 -25.47 19.90
N LEU A 39 -12.31 -25.95 20.71
CA LEU A 39 -10.88 -25.70 20.53
C LEU A 39 -10.35 -26.33 19.24
N SER A 40 -10.75 -27.57 18.93
CA SER A 40 -10.34 -28.24 17.70
C SER A 40 -10.94 -27.58 16.45
N LEU A 41 -12.21 -27.18 16.49
CA LEU A 41 -12.86 -26.47 15.39
C LEU A 41 -12.26 -25.08 15.16
N GLY A 42 -11.88 -24.37 16.23
CA GLY A 42 -11.19 -23.08 16.15
C GLY A 42 -9.84 -23.18 15.46
N LEU A 43 -9.04 -24.20 15.80
CA LEU A 43 -7.73 -24.43 15.15
C LEU A 43 -7.86 -24.70 13.65
N ILE A 44 -8.88 -25.45 13.23
CA ILE A 44 -9.16 -25.76 11.82
C ILE A 44 -9.54 -24.50 11.03
N TRP A 45 -10.16 -23.50 11.69
CA TRP A 45 -10.62 -22.28 11.04
C TRP A 45 -9.56 -21.17 10.95
N THR A 46 -8.47 -21.30 11.71
CA THR A 46 -7.33 -20.37 11.72
C THR A 46 -6.78 -19.97 10.32
N PRO A 47 -6.62 -20.89 9.34
CA PRO A 47 -6.08 -20.54 8.03
C PRO A 47 -6.99 -19.60 7.23
N CYS A 48 -8.30 -19.66 7.45
CA CYS A 48 -9.30 -18.84 6.74
C CYS A 48 -9.37 -17.40 7.27
N VAL A 49 -8.90 -17.17 8.49
CA VAL A 49 -8.82 -15.86 9.14
C VAL A 49 -7.42 -15.25 9.00
N GLY A 50 -6.51 -15.95 8.30
CA GLY A 50 -5.08 -15.67 8.19
C GLY A 50 -4.72 -14.20 7.93
N PRO A 51 -5.34 -13.50 6.95
CA PRO A 51 -5.00 -12.10 6.69
C PRO A 51 -5.32 -11.16 7.87
N ILE A 52 -6.44 -11.39 8.55
CA ILE A 52 -6.88 -10.56 9.69
C ILE A 52 -6.01 -10.85 10.92
N LEU A 53 -5.74 -12.13 11.20
CA LEU A 53 -4.86 -12.56 12.28
C LEU A 53 -3.41 -12.06 12.08
N ALA A 54 -2.92 -12.05 10.84
CA ALA A 54 -1.59 -11.51 10.52
C ALA A 54 -1.50 -10.01 10.82
N SER A 55 -2.54 -9.23 10.50
CA SER A 55 -2.60 -7.80 10.82
C SER A 55 -2.61 -7.55 12.33
N VAL A 56 -3.40 -8.31 13.11
CA VAL A 56 -3.45 -8.18 14.57
C VAL A 56 -2.13 -8.59 15.23
N ILE A 57 -1.50 -9.68 14.75
CA ILE A 57 -0.19 -10.13 15.25
C ILE A 57 0.89 -9.10 14.92
N THR A 58 0.89 -8.52 13.71
CA THR A 58 1.83 -7.48 13.32
C THR A 58 1.67 -6.23 14.20
N LEU A 59 0.44 -5.83 14.49
CA LEU A 59 0.16 -4.73 15.41
C LEU A 59 0.63 -5.05 16.84
N ALA A 60 0.42 -6.28 17.31
CA ALA A 60 0.86 -6.72 18.64
C ALA A 60 2.40 -6.84 18.76
N LEU A 61 3.11 -7.15 17.68
CA LEU A 61 4.57 -7.26 17.65
C LEU A 61 5.27 -5.89 17.60
N THR A 62 4.58 -4.85 17.14
CA THR A 62 5.13 -3.48 17.03
C THR A 62 4.86 -2.61 18.25
N GLY A 63 3.98 -3.05 19.17
CA GLY A 63 3.71 -2.37 20.44
C GLY A 63 4.34 -3.10 21.62
N THR A 64 4.94 -2.36 22.58
CA THR A 64 5.14 -2.90 23.94
C THR A 64 3.79 -3.40 24.45
N VAL A 65 3.71 -4.63 24.97
CA VAL A 65 2.47 -5.30 25.43
C VAL A 65 1.68 -4.35 26.32
N THR A 66 0.71 -3.65 25.73
CA THR A 66 -0.07 -2.59 26.37
C THR A 66 -1.45 -3.13 26.65
N PHE A 67 -2.10 -2.63 27.71
CA PHE A 67 -3.48 -2.99 28.08
C PHE A 67 -4.46 -2.84 26.90
N ASN A 68 -4.19 -1.90 25.99
CA ASN A 68 -4.96 -1.69 24.78
C ASN A 68 -4.89 -2.85 23.77
N ALA A 69 -3.73 -3.50 23.61
CA ALA A 69 -3.59 -4.66 22.72
C ALA A 69 -4.39 -5.87 23.24
N PHE A 70 -4.43 -6.03 24.57
CA PHE A 70 -5.26 -7.03 25.22
C PHE A 70 -6.75 -6.76 24.98
N LEU A 71 -7.21 -5.51 25.15
CA LEU A 71 -8.60 -5.13 24.91
C LEU A 71 -9.03 -5.36 23.46
N ILE A 72 -8.21 -4.98 22.49
CA ILE A 72 -8.51 -5.18 21.06
C ILE A 72 -8.66 -6.67 20.74
N THR A 73 -7.73 -7.49 21.22
CA THR A 73 -7.76 -8.95 21.03
C THR A 73 -8.99 -9.58 21.70
N PHE A 74 -9.35 -9.09 22.90
CA PHE A 74 -10.52 -9.55 23.63
C PHE A 74 -11.82 -9.24 22.90
N PHE A 75 -12.03 -7.99 22.44
CA PHE A 75 -13.23 -7.63 21.69
C PHE A 75 -13.34 -8.34 20.34
N TYR A 76 -12.21 -8.58 19.67
CA TYR A 76 -12.17 -9.38 18.44
C TYR A 76 -12.60 -10.83 18.68
N ALA A 77 -12.06 -11.46 19.73
CA ALA A 77 -12.44 -12.81 20.14
C ALA A 77 -13.94 -12.88 20.50
N LEU A 78 -14.45 -11.87 21.19
CA LEU A 78 -15.86 -11.80 21.57
C LEU A 78 -16.77 -11.59 20.35
N GLY A 79 -16.34 -10.75 19.41
CA GLY A 79 -17.04 -10.49 18.14
C GLY A 79 -17.12 -11.70 17.21
N THR A 80 -16.15 -12.60 17.25
CA THR A 80 -16.19 -13.88 16.50
C THR A 80 -16.94 -14.98 17.25
N ALA A 81 -16.86 -14.99 18.59
CA ALA A 81 -17.55 -15.94 19.45
C ALA A 81 -19.08 -15.78 19.41
N ILE A 82 -19.61 -14.55 19.40
CA ILE A 82 -21.05 -14.28 19.43
C ILE A 82 -21.79 -14.87 18.20
N PRO A 83 -21.36 -14.63 16.94
CA PRO A 83 -22.00 -15.23 15.78
C PRO A 83 -21.93 -16.76 15.80
N MET A 84 -20.78 -17.33 16.16
CA MET A 84 -20.61 -18.78 16.26
C MET A 84 -21.53 -19.40 17.31
N PHE A 85 -21.66 -18.75 18.48
CA PHE A 85 -22.60 -19.16 19.52
C PHE A 85 -24.05 -19.06 19.05
N THR A 86 -24.39 -17.99 18.32
CA THR A 86 -25.73 -17.78 17.77
C THR A 86 -26.08 -18.86 16.74
N VAL A 87 -25.16 -19.22 15.84
CA VAL A 87 -25.34 -20.32 14.87
C VAL A 87 -25.46 -21.67 15.58
N MET A 88 -24.65 -21.90 16.62
CA MET A 88 -24.71 -23.14 17.41
C MET A 88 -26.07 -23.33 18.09
N VAL A 89 -26.58 -22.29 18.76
CA VAL A 89 -27.89 -22.32 19.44
C VAL A 89 -29.04 -22.32 18.42
N GLY A 90 -28.90 -21.58 17.32
CA GLY A 90 -29.89 -21.53 16.24
C GLY A 90 -29.99 -22.85 15.47
N GLY A 91 -28.86 -23.53 15.24
CA GLY A 91 -28.79 -24.78 14.48
C GLY A 91 -29.61 -25.90 15.10
N SER A 92 -29.58 -26.06 16.43
CA SER A 92 -30.40 -27.07 17.12
C SER A 92 -31.90 -26.78 17.04
N LYS A 93 -32.30 -25.50 17.09
CA LYS A 93 -33.71 -25.08 16.89
C LYS A 93 -34.19 -25.27 15.45
N VAL A 94 -33.33 -25.03 14.46
CA VAL A 94 -33.67 -25.21 13.03
C VAL A 94 -33.76 -26.69 12.67
N LEU A 95 -32.83 -27.51 13.17
CA LEU A 95 -32.82 -28.96 12.94
C LEU A 95 -34.03 -29.68 13.58
N THR A 96 -34.54 -29.15 14.70
CA THR A 96 -35.75 -29.69 15.36
C THR A 96 -37.05 -29.16 14.74
N ARG A 97 -37.07 -27.94 14.21
CA ARG A 97 -38.26 -27.37 13.53
C ARG A 97 -38.49 -27.89 12.11
N ILE A 98 -37.46 -28.35 11.41
CA ILE A 98 -37.57 -28.81 10.01
C ILE A 98 -37.23 -30.31 9.94
N PRO A 99 -38.22 -31.21 10.05
CA PRO A 99 -37.98 -32.66 10.12
C PRO A 99 -37.38 -33.26 8.84
N LEU A 100 -37.51 -32.57 7.70
CA LEU A 100 -36.85 -32.90 6.43
C LEU A 100 -35.32 -32.82 6.49
N LEU A 101 -34.79 -31.83 7.22
CA LEU A 101 -33.33 -31.64 7.40
C LEU A 101 -32.74 -32.74 8.27
N ALA A 102 -33.43 -33.12 9.35
CA ALA A 102 -33.01 -34.22 10.21
C ALA A 102 -33.05 -35.58 9.49
N LYS A 103 -34.10 -35.84 8.69
CA LYS A 103 -34.26 -37.10 7.94
C LYS A 103 -33.18 -37.28 6.85
N ASN A 104 -32.73 -36.18 6.24
CA ASN A 104 -31.73 -36.20 5.17
C ASN A 104 -30.32 -35.79 5.63
N ALA A 105 -30.08 -35.64 6.94
CA ALA A 105 -28.81 -35.15 7.49
C ALA A 105 -27.60 -35.93 6.96
N SER A 106 -27.69 -37.26 6.83
CA SER A 106 -26.62 -38.10 6.28
C SER A 106 -26.35 -37.82 4.79
N LYS A 107 -27.39 -37.58 3.97
CA LYS A 107 -27.21 -37.21 2.55
C LYS A 107 -26.60 -35.82 2.42
N ILE A 108 -27.02 -34.88 3.28
CA ILE A 108 -26.49 -33.52 3.34
C ILE A 108 -25.01 -33.56 3.72
N GLN A 109 -24.64 -34.30 4.77
CA GLN A 109 -23.25 -34.44 5.20
C GLN A 109 -22.35 -35.03 4.11
N LYS A 110 -22.83 -36.05 3.38
CA LYS A 110 -22.12 -36.61 2.21
C LYS A 110 -21.95 -35.59 1.09
N SER A 111 -22.99 -34.80 0.80
CA SER A 111 -22.92 -33.75 -0.23
C SER A 111 -21.92 -32.65 0.13
N PHE A 112 -21.91 -32.17 1.38
CA PHE A 112 -20.92 -31.21 1.86
C PHE A 112 -19.51 -31.79 1.85
N GLY A 113 -19.33 -33.07 2.18
CA GLY A 113 -18.03 -33.74 2.08
C GLY A 113 -17.49 -33.79 0.65
N ILE A 114 -18.33 -34.16 -0.32
CA ILE A 114 -17.97 -34.16 -1.75
C ILE A 114 -17.64 -32.74 -2.23
N LEU A 115 -18.42 -31.75 -1.79
CA LEU A 115 -18.19 -30.34 -2.11
C LEU A 115 -16.83 -29.86 -1.58
N THR A 116 -16.47 -30.22 -0.34
CA THR A 116 -15.17 -29.85 0.24
C THR A 116 -14.01 -30.50 -0.51
N ILE A 117 -14.13 -31.77 -0.91
CA ILE A 117 -13.11 -32.44 -1.75
C ILE A 117 -12.97 -31.72 -3.10
N PHE A 118 -14.08 -31.34 -3.72
CA PHE A 118 -14.07 -30.58 -4.97
C PHE A 118 -13.38 -29.21 -4.80
N ILE A 119 -13.70 -28.48 -3.73
CA ILE A 119 -13.04 -27.20 -3.42
C ILE A 119 -11.54 -27.40 -3.16
N ALA A 120 -11.15 -28.45 -2.44
CA ALA A 120 -9.73 -28.75 -2.22
C ALA A 120 -8.98 -29.03 -3.53
N ILE A 121 -9.59 -29.78 -4.46
CA ILE A 121 -9.04 -30.01 -5.80
C ILE A 121 -8.97 -28.69 -6.60
N ALA A 122 -9.98 -27.83 -6.49
CA ALA A 122 -10.00 -26.53 -7.14
C ALA A 122 -8.87 -25.63 -6.63
N ILE A 123 -8.62 -25.58 -5.31
CA ILE A 123 -7.50 -24.86 -4.71
C ILE A 123 -6.16 -25.44 -5.17
N PHE A 124 -6.02 -26.77 -5.20
CA PHE A 124 -4.79 -27.42 -5.69
C PHE A 124 -4.46 -27.06 -7.15
N LYS A 125 -5.49 -26.87 -7.97
CA LYS A 125 -5.34 -26.42 -9.38
C LYS A 125 -5.32 -24.90 -9.57
N ASN A 126 -5.31 -24.11 -8.48
CA ASN A 126 -5.45 -22.64 -8.50
C ASN A 126 -6.73 -22.14 -9.20
N TRP A 127 -7.76 -22.97 -9.32
CA TRP A 127 -9.04 -22.59 -9.92
C TRP A 127 -9.82 -21.60 -9.05
N ASP A 128 -9.63 -21.67 -7.74
CA ASP A 128 -10.12 -20.70 -6.76
C ASP A 128 -9.62 -19.28 -7.08
N ARG A 129 -8.33 -19.13 -7.38
CA ARG A 129 -7.71 -17.84 -7.76
C ARG A 129 -8.25 -17.32 -9.08
N ASN A 130 -8.43 -18.20 -10.07
CA ASN A 130 -8.99 -17.82 -11.36
C ASN A 130 -10.45 -17.36 -11.21
N PHE A 131 -11.24 -18.07 -10.42
CA PHE A 131 -12.63 -17.69 -10.12
C PHE A 131 -12.69 -16.37 -9.35
N GLN A 132 -11.85 -16.17 -8.34
CA GLN A 132 -11.73 -14.89 -7.63
C GLN A 132 -11.37 -13.75 -8.59
N SER A 133 -10.40 -13.95 -9.49
CA SER A 133 -10.04 -12.94 -10.49
C SER A 133 -11.18 -12.66 -11.49
N PHE A 134 -11.94 -13.68 -11.88
CA PHE A 134 -13.10 -13.56 -12.77
C PHE A 134 -14.25 -12.78 -12.10
N VAL A 135 -14.53 -13.08 -10.83
CA VAL A 135 -15.53 -12.35 -10.04
C VAL A 135 -15.10 -10.90 -9.82
N LEU A 136 -13.82 -10.65 -9.51
CA LEU A 136 -13.29 -9.30 -9.34
C LEU A 136 -13.28 -8.49 -10.65
N THR A 137 -13.11 -9.14 -11.81
CA THR A 137 -13.16 -8.46 -13.11
C THR A 137 -14.58 -8.21 -13.61
N LYS A 138 -15.55 -9.08 -13.27
CA LYS A 138 -16.97 -8.87 -13.61
C LYS A 138 -17.71 -7.98 -12.59
N PHE A 139 -17.27 -7.98 -11.34
CA PHE A 139 -17.82 -7.19 -10.23
C PHE A 139 -16.69 -6.44 -9.49
N PRO A 140 -16.07 -5.42 -10.12
CA PRO A 140 -14.96 -4.65 -9.54
C PRO A 140 -15.28 -4.02 -8.18
N ASN A 141 -16.56 -3.79 -7.89
CA ASN A 141 -17.02 -3.20 -6.63
C ASN A 141 -17.22 -4.19 -5.48
N TYR A 142 -17.09 -5.51 -5.69
CA TYR A 142 -17.28 -6.51 -4.62
C TYR A 142 -16.09 -6.57 -3.65
N GLY A 143 -14.87 -6.32 -4.15
CA GLY A 143 -13.67 -6.16 -3.31
C GLY A 143 -13.47 -4.72 -2.82
N ALA A 144 -13.83 -3.72 -3.65
CA ALA A 144 -13.69 -2.30 -3.33
C ALA A 144 -14.56 -1.86 -2.14
N SER A 145 -15.68 -2.53 -1.89
CA SER A 145 -16.53 -2.26 -0.72
C SER A 145 -15.87 -2.74 0.58
N LEU A 146 -15.13 -3.86 0.57
CA LEU A 146 -14.39 -4.37 1.72
C LEU A 146 -13.11 -3.57 2.00
N THR A 147 -12.40 -3.13 0.96
CA THR A 147 -11.25 -2.21 1.12
C THR A 147 -11.69 -0.81 1.55
N ARG A 148 -12.83 -0.30 1.08
CA ARG A 148 -13.45 0.93 1.63
C ARG A 148 -13.89 0.76 3.08
N ILE A 149 -14.24 -0.45 3.51
CA ILE A 149 -14.53 -0.75 4.93
C ILE A 149 -13.24 -0.80 5.76
N GLU A 150 -12.13 -1.32 5.21
CA GLU A 150 -10.79 -1.25 5.85
C GLU A 150 -10.26 0.19 5.93
N GLU A 151 -10.45 1.00 4.88
CA GLU A 151 -10.15 2.45 4.90
C GLU A 151 -11.03 3.18 5.93
N ARG A 152 -12.31 2.81 6.06
CA ARG A 152 -13.20 3.32 7.13
C ARG A 152 -12.81 2.82 8.53
N GLY A 153 -12.28 1.60 8.63
CA GLY A 153 -11.72 1.06 9.86
C GLY A 153 -10.51 1.86 10.32
N ASN A 154 -9.58 2.13 9.41
CA ASN A 154 -8.43 3.01 9.68
C ASN A 154 -8.88 4.46 9.95
N LEU A 155 -9.90 4.98 9.27
CA LEU A 155 -10.51 6.28 9.52
C LEU A 155 -11.05 6.40 10.96
N SER A 156 -11.80 5.40 11.44
CA SER A 156 -12.35 5.40 12.81
C SER A 156 -11.29 5.23 13.89
N VAL A 157 -10.23 4.46 13.62
CA VAL A 157 -9.06 4.33 14.50
C VAL A 157 -8.20 5.62 14.51
N LEU A 158 -8.18 6.38 13.42
CA LEU A 158 -7.44 7.64 13.31
C LEU A 158 -8.20 8.85 13.87
N THR A 159 -9.54 8.83 13.85
CA THR A 159 -10.38 9.98 14.19
C THR A 159 -11.19 9.82 15.48
N GLY A 160 -11.50 8.61 15.92
CA GLY A 160 -12.45 8.39 17.02
C GLY A 160 -13.87 8.88 16.71
N VAL A 161 -14.16 9.29 15.46
CA VAL A 161 -15.44 9.87 15.04
C VAL A 161 -16.20 8.86 14.18
N SER A 162 -17.47 8.63 14.53
CA SER A 162 -18.42 7.83 13.77
C SER A 162 -18.95 8.64 12.57
N GLU A 163 -19.15 8.00 11.41
CA GLU A 163 -19.71 8.64 10.20
C GLU A 163 -21.12 9.24 10.39
N GLN A 164 -21.75 9.07 11.56
CA GLN A 164 -23.05 9.69 11.87
C GLN A 164 -22.98 11.21 12.12
N ASP A 165 -21.79 11.81 12.29
CA ASP A 165 -21.64 13.26 12.49
C ASP A 165 -21.56 14.08 11.19
N LYS A 166 -21.69 13.45 10.01
CA LYS A 166 -21.79 14.15 8.71
C LYS A 166 -23.19 14.70 8.44
N LYS A 167 -23.73 15.50 9.36
CA LYS A 167 -24.91 16.34 9.09
C LYS A 167 -24.61 17.80 9.42
N SER A 168 -24.56 18.60 8.36
CA SER A 168 -24.96 20.02 8.38
C SER A 168 -24.09 20.96 9.24
N SER A 169 -22.81 21.10 8.92
CA SER A 169 -22.07 22.33 9.24
C SER A 169 -21.30 22.78 8.01
N GLN A 170 -21.33 24.09 7.73
CA GLN A 170 -20.53 24.78 6.72
C GLN A 170 -19.03 24.82 7.05
N ASP A 171 -18.62 24.13 8.12
CA ASP A 171 -17.27 24.13 8.68
C ASP A 171 -16.68 22.72 8.67
N LEU A 172 -15.42 22.61 8.23
CA LEU A 172 -14.60 21.40 8.27
C LEU A 172 -14.50 20.87 9.71
N PRO A 173 -14.63 19.57 9.95
CA PRO A 173 -14.55 19.02 11.29
C PRO A 173 -13.14 19.16 11.88
N VAL A 174 -13.05 19.39 13.20
CA VAL A 174 -11.78 19.24 13.93
C VAL A 174 -11.50 17.76 14.12
N ILE A 175 -10.47 17.23 13.45
CA ILE A 175 -10.14 15.81 13.49
C ILE A 175 -9.33 15.48 14.73
N LYS A 176 -8.22 16.19 14.93
CA LYS A 176 -7.31 16.05 16.07
C LYS A 176 -6.35 17.22 16.11
N LYS A 177 -5.60 17.37 17.22
CA LYS A 177 -4.43 18.25 17.22
C LYS A 177 -3.38 17.72 16.25
N ALA A 178 -2.85 18.58 15.39
CA ALA A 178 -1.80 18.17 14.47
C ALA A 178 -0.47 17.96 15.23
N PRO A 179 0.25 16.86 15.01
CA PRO A 179 1.61 16.70 15.51
C PRO A 179 2.52 17.78 14.95
N ASP A 180 3.50 18.24 15.72
CA ASP A 180 4.47 19.21 15.21
C ASP A 180 5.39 18.58 14.14
N ILE A 181 6.07 19.43 13.37
CA ILE A 181 6.98 19.00 12.30
C ILE A 181 8.35 18.69 12.91
N ILE A 182 8.68 17.40 12.99
CA ILE A 182 9.91 16.90 13.59
C ILE A 182 10.95 16.71 12.48
N ALA A 183 11.85 17.68 12.33
CA ALA A 183 12.88 17.61 11.30
C ALA A 183 13.78 16.38 11.51
N GLY A 184 13.91 15.55 10.47
CA GLY A 184 14.85 14.44 10.39
C GLY A 184 16.17 14.82 9.69
N GLY A 185 16.32 16.08 9.30
CA GLY A 185 17.47 16.61 8.55
C GLY A 185 17.37 18.13 8.36
N GLN A 186 17.90 18.63 7.25
CA GLN A 186 17.94 20.07 6.96
C GLN A 186 16.61 20.62 6.46
N TRP A 187 16.44 21.93 6.66
CA TRP A 187 15.37 22.72 6.05
C TRP A 187 15.90 23.44 4.81
N LEU A 188 15.06 23.50 3.78
CA LEU A 188 15.28 24.25 2.55
C LEU A 188 14.19 25.31 2.39
N ASN A 189 14.49 26.39 1.69
CA ASN A 189 13.58 27.52 1.43
C ASN A 189 13.04 28.23 2.70
N THR A 190 13.71 28.09 3.85
CA THR A 190 13.43 28.85 5.07
C THR A 190 14.72 29.15 5.82
N GLN A 191 14.75 30.25 6.57
CA GLN A 191 15.91 30.66 7.37
C GLN A 191 15.98 29.93 8.73
N ALA A 192 14.84 29.43 9.22
CA ALA A 192 14.74 28.75 10.50
C ALA A 192 13.76 27.58 10.42
N PRO A 193 13.90 26.55 11.27
CA PRO A 193 12.93 25.47 11.40
C PRO A 193 11.51 26.00 11.68
N LEU A 194 10.52 25.40 11.01
CA LEU A 194 9.12 25.76 11.20
C LEU A 194 8.44 24.85 12.23
N SER A 195 7.55 25.43 13.05
CA SER A 195 6.77 24.68 14.03
C SER A 195 5.34 25.18 14.11
N LEU A 196 4.39 24.25 14.25
CA LEU A 196 2.96 24.56 14.37
C LEU A 196 2.64 25.35 15.63
N SER A 197 3.40 25.10 16.70
CA SER A 197 3.27 25.77 17.99
C SER A 197 3.95 27.15 18.04
N GLY A 198 4.82 27.46 17.09
CA GLY A 198 5.64 28.67 17.05
C GLY A 198 5.33 29.56 15.85
N ASN A 199 6.20 29.56 14.87
CA ASN A 199 6.15 30.49 13.73
C ASN A 199 5.03 30.23 12.72
N LEU A 200 4.38 29.06 12.77
CA LEU A 200 3.21 28.75 11.96
C LEU A 200 1.88 28.96 12.69
N LYS A 201 1.92 29.48 13.93
CA LYS A 201 0.71 29.81 14.68
C LYS A 201 -0.12 30.85 13.90
N ASP A 202 -1.43 30.69 13.94
CA ASP A 202 -2.41 31.56 13.28
C ASP A 202 -2.31 31.54 11.73
N LYS A 203 -1.61 30.55 11.15
CA LYS A 203 -1.52 30.28 9.70
C LYS A 203 -2.26 29.01 9.34
N VAL A 204 -2.81 28.98 8.13
CA VAL A 204 -3.29 27.73 7.55
C VAL A 204 -2.09 26.98 7.00
N VAL A 205 -1.87 25.75 7.46
CA VAL A 205 -0.69 24.96 7.08
C VAL A 205 -1.10 23.74 6.28
N LEU A 206 -0.53 23.59 5.08
CA LEU A 206 -0.65 22.37 4.28
C LEU A 206 0.67 21.59 4.39
N VAL A 207 0.65 20.49 5.13
CA VAL A 207 1.76 19.54 5.19
C VAL A 207 1.62 18.58 4.01
N ASP A 208 2.62 18.55 3.13
CA ASP A 208 2.68 17.70 1.95
C ASP A 208 3.82 16.69 2.06
N PHE A 209 3.49 15.42 2.27
CA PHE A 209 4.46 14.33 2.26
C PHE A 209 4.78 13.93 0.83
N TRP A 210 6.06 14.00 0.48
CA TRP A 210 6.52 13.73 -0.88
C TRP A 210 7.92 13.12 -0.89
N THR A 211 8.30 12.56 -2.03
CA THR A 211 9.68 12.23 -2.37
C THR A 211 9.94 12.60 -3.83
N TYR A 212 11.17 12.98 -4.18
CA TYR A 212 11.46 13.58 -5.49
C TYR A 212 11.51 12.57 -6.64
N THR A 213 11.59 11.26 -6.39
CA THR A 213 11.50 10.25 -7.45
C THR A 213 10.10 9.66 -7.65
N CYS A 214 9.12 10.03 -6.83
CA CYS A 214 7.75 9.55 -6.96
C CYS A 214 6.98 10.35 -8.03
N ILE A 215 6.56 9.69 -9.11
CA ILE A 215 5.81 10.36 -10.19
C ILE A 215 4.48 10.93 -9.70
N ASN A 216 3.79 10.23 -8.80
CA ASN A 216 2.52 10.69 -8.23
C ASN A 216 2.72 12.01 -7.49
N CYS A 217 3.82 12.15 -6.72
CA CYS A 217 4.19 13.40 -6.07
C CYS A 217 4.47 14.51 -7.09
N ILE A 218 5.29 14.22 -8.10
CA ILE A 218 5.67 15.19 -9.15
C ILE A 218 4.43 15.75 -9.86
N ARG A 219 3.43 14.91 -10.17
CA ARG A 219 2.17 15.34 -10.80
C ARG A 219 1.32 16.25 -9.92
N THR A 220 1.52 16.26 -8.60
CA THR A 220 0.82 17.23 -7.72
C THR A 220 1.47 18.61 -7.68
N LEU A 221 2.73 18.74 -8.12
CA LEU A 221 3.49 19.99 -7.99
C LEU A 221 2.85 21.20 -8.70
N PRO A 222 2.23 21.09 -9.89
CA PRO A 222 1.55 22.22 -10.51
C PRO A 222 0.47 22.84 -9.62
N TYR A 223 -0.31 22.00 -8.90
CA TYR A 223 -1.37 22.45 -7.99
C TYR A 223 -0.78 23.08 -6.74
N LEU A 224 0.23 22.45 -6.12
CA LEU A 224 0.91 23.00 -4.93
C LEU A 224 1.56 24.35 -5.23
N LYS A 225 2.24 24.48 -6.37
CA LYS A 225 2.84 25.75 -6.81
C LYS A 225 1.78 26.82 -7.05
N ASN A 226 0.66 26.46 -7.68
CA ASN A 226 -0.46 27.38 -7.87
C ASN A 226 -1.05 27.86 -6.54
N TRP A 227 -1.35 26.95 -5.62
CA TRP A 227 -1.91 27.30 -4.30
C TRP A 227 -0.93 28.12 -3.46
N HIS A 228 0.35 27.77 -3.48
CA HIS A 228 1.39 28.56 -2.82
C HIS A 228 1.41 29.99 -3.38
N GLN A 229 1.46 30.15 -4.70
CA GLN A 229 1.47 31.48 -5.32
C GLN A 229 0.19 32.27 -5.00
N LYS A 230 -0.97 31.62 -5.05
CA LYS A 230 -2.29 32.24 -4.89
C LYS A 230 -2.57 32.66 -3.45
N TYR A 231 -2.25 31.82 -2.47
CA TYR A 231 -2.74 31.96 -1.09
C TYR A 231 -1.65 32.27 -0.06
N GLN A 232 -0.36 32.29 -0.42
CA GLN A 232 0.70 32.59 0.56
C GLN A 232 0.52 33.95 1.26
N LYS A 233 -0.01 34.95 0.54
CA LYS A 233 -0.29 36.28 1.08
C LYS A 233 -1.52 36.32 1.99
N ASP A 234 -2.44 35.38 1.78
CA ASP A 234 -3.67 35.22 2.55
C ASP A 234 -3.46 34.41 3.84
N GLY A 235 -2.26 33.84 4.03
CA GLY A 235 -1.89 33.11 5.25
C GLY A 235 -1.72 31.60 5.08
N LEU A 236 -1.74 31.08 3.84
CA LEU A 236 -1.39 29.68 3.57
C LEU A 236 0.14 29.49 3.63
N VAL A 237 0.59 28.49 4.39
CA VAL A 237 1.96 28.00 4.35
C VAL A 237 1.95 26.54 3.94
N ILE A 238 2.61 26.21 2.82
CA ILE A 238 2.84 24.82 2.43
C ILE A 238 4.18 24.38 3.00
N VAL A 239 4.23 23.22 3.66
CA VAL A 239 5.47 22.59 4.11
C VAL A 239 5.61 21.24 3.42
N GLY A 240 6.58 21.14 2.51
CA GLY A 240 6.93 19.89 1.86
C GLY A 240 7.78 19.03 2.80
N VAL A 241 7.19 18.00 3.39
CA VAL A 241 7.91 17.01 4.20
C VAL A 241 8.47 15.95 3.25
N HIS A 242 9.76 16.05 2.98
CA HIS A 242 10.48 15.10 2.15
C HIS A 242 10.84 13.86 2.95
N SER A 243 10.00 12.82 2.86
CA SER A 243 10.25 11.51 3.47
C SER A 243 10.80 10.58 2.38
N PRO A 244 12.09 10.22 2.41
CA PRO A 244 12.75 9.50 1.32
C PRO A 244 12.23 8.07 1.20
N GLU A 245 11.95 7.64 -0.02
CA GLU A 245 11.57 6.27 -0.35
C GLU A 245 12.78 5.35 -0.49
N PHE A 246 13.90 5.88 -1.00
CA PHE A 246 15.17 5.20 -1.21
C PHE A 246 16.34 5.87 -0.48
N GLU A 247 17.41 5.13 -0.17
CA GLU A 247 18.54 5.66 0.62
C GLU A 247 19.21 6.88 -0.03
N PHE A 248 19.36 6.91 -1.36
CA PHE A 248 20.00 8.02 -2.07
C PHE A 248 19.18 9.33 -2.02
N GLU A 249 17.90 9.27 -1.64
CA GLU A 249 17.05 10.44 -1.49
C GLU A 249 17.28 11.18 -0.16
N LYS A 250 17.98 10.56 0.80
CA LYS A 250 18.40 11.22 2.05
C LYS A 250 19.50 12.26 1.84
N ASP A 251 20.22 12.16 0.72
CA ASP A 251 21.30 13.07 0.37
C ASP A 251 20.75 14.49 0.12
N LEU A 252 21.32 15.47 0.82
CA LEU A 252 20.85 16.85 0.78
C LEU A 252 21.10 17.51 -0.58
N GLU A 253 22.20 17.18 -1.26
CA GLU A 253 22.52 17.78 -2.56
C GLU A 253 21.52 17.29 -3.63
N ASN A 254 21.20 16.00 -3.62
CA ASN A 254 20.16 15.44 -4.50
C ASN A 254 18.80 16.10 -4.26
N LEU A 255 18.39 16.23 -3.00
CA LEU A 255 17.13 16.90 -2.66
C LEU A 255 17.14 18.38 -3.07
N SER A 256 18.23 19.11 -2.76
CA SER A 256 18.35 20.52 -3.10
C SER A 256 18.28 20.74 -4.60
N LYS A 257 18.93 19.87 -5.38
CA LYS A 257 18.84 19.87 -6.84
C LYS A 257 17.40 19.63 -7.32
N ALA A 258 16.71 18.65 -6.76
CA ALA A 258 15.32 18.38 -7.13
C ALA A 258 14.38 19.56 -6.79
N VAL A 259 14.56 20.20 -5.63
CA VAL A 259 13.81 21.40 -5.24
C VAL A 259 13.99 22.52 -6.27
N VAL A 260 15.22 22.73 -6.76
CA VAL A 260 15.51 23.71 -7.82
C VAL A 260 14.92 23.27 -9.17
N ASP A 261 15.18 22.02 -9.59
CA ASP A 261 14.73 21.50 -10.89
C ASP A 261 13.20 21.52 -11.03
N PHE A 262 12.47 21.38 -9.92
CA PHE A 262 11.01 21.43 -9.88
C PHE A 262 10.41 22.83 -9.61
N ASP A 263 11.24 23.85 -9.40
CA ASP A 263 10.86 25.21 -9.01
C ASP A 263 9.96 25.23 -7.75
N ILE A 264 10.36 24.47 -6.73
CA ILE A 264 9.67 24.44 -5.43
C ILE A 264 10.17 25.62 -4.60
N ARG A 265 9.26 26.54 -4.25
CA ARG A 265 9.57 27.78 -3.52
C ARG A 265 9.06 27.81 -2.08
N TYR A 266 8.13 26.93 -1.74
CA TYR A 266 7.66 26.78 -0.37
C TYR A 266 8.70 26.03 0.49
N PRO A 267 8.66 26.18 1.83
CA PRO A 267 9.53 25.46 2.76
C PRO A 267 9.51 23.94 2.55
N VAL A 268 10.69 23.32 2.59
CA VAL A 268 10.86 21.87 2.51
C VAL A 268 11.72 21.41 3.69
N VAL A 269 11.36 20.29 4.31
CA VAL A 269 12.12 19.68 5.41
C VAL A 269 12.46 18.24 5.08
N GLN A 270 13.69 17.83 5.37
CA GLN A 270 14.08 16.42 5.31
C GLN A 270 13.51 15.66 6.52
N ASP A 271 12.82 14.55 6.24
CA ASP A 271 12.33 13.60 7.23
C ASP A 271 13.07 12.25 7.08
N ASN A 272 14.41 12.31 7.03
CA ASN A 272 15.29 11.17 6.70
C ASN A 272 15.15 9.97 7.67
N ASN A 273 14.67 10.21 8.88
CA ASN A 273 14.42 9.18 9.89
C ASN A 273 12.92 8.85 10.04
N PHE A 274 12.04 9.39 9.20
CA PHE A 274 10.58 9.23 9.22
C PHE A 274 9.93 9.64 10.55
N ALA A 275 10.50 10.60 11.28
CA ALA A 275 9.95 11.07 12.55
C ALA A 275 8.60 11.78 12.34
N THR A 276 8.54 12.71 11.37
CA THR A 276 7.29 13.42 11.04
C THR A 276 6.29 12.47 10.40
N TRP A 277 6.73 11.63 9.47
CA TRP A 277 5.92 10.57 8.86
C TRP A 277 5.20 9.70 9.88
N ARG A 278 5.95 9.17 10.88
CA ARG A 278 5.37 8.35 11.96
C ARG A 278 4.48 9.15 12.90
N ALA A 279 4.84 10.39 13.23
CA ALA A 279 4.01 11.26 14.07
C ALA A 279 2.63 11.50 13.46
N TYR A 280 2.58 11.70 12.14
CA TYR A 280 1.34 11.86 11.38
C TYR A 280 0.60 10.54 11.12
N LYS A 281 1.24 9.40 11.42
CA LYS A 281 0.76 8.05 11.06
C LYS A 281 0.49 7.93 9.56
N ASN A 282 1.37 8.50 8.74
CA ASN A 282 1.25 8.44 7.29
C ASN A 282 1.69 7.06 6.77
N SER A 283 1.16 6.69 5.60
CA SER A 283 1.48 5.43 4.90
C SER A 283 1.62 5.59 3.38
N TYR A 284 1.50 6.81 2.84
CA TYR A 284 1.39 7.03 1.39
C TYR A 284 2.21 8.22 0.90
N TRP A 285 2.66 8.13 -0.35
CA TRP A 285 3.18 9.23 -1.16
C TRP A 285 2.29 9.44 -2.40
N PRO A 286 1.87 10.69 -2.71
CA PRO A 286 1.85 11.84 -1.83
C PRO A 286 0.77 11.70 -0.74
N ALA A 287 0.88 12.49 0.32
CA ALA A 287 -0.18 12.65 1.32
C ALA A 287 -0.25 14.09 1.81
N LYS A 288 -1.47 14.63 1.94
CA LYS A 288 -1.71 16.03 2.32
C LYS A 288 -2.48 16.09 3.62
N TYR A 289 -2.06 16.98 4.51
CA TYR A 289 -2.71 17.25 5.79
C TYR A 289 -2.88 18.75 5.94
N LEU A 290 -4.11 19.21 6.09
CA LEU A 290 -4.46 20.62 6.17
C LEU A 290 -4.84 20.98 7.62
N ILE A 291 -4.16 22.00 8.13
CA ILE A 291 -4.14 22.40 9.53
C ILE A 291 -4.63 23.85 9.63
N ASP A 292 -5.52 24.13 10.58
CA ASP A 292 -6.02 25.48 10.83
C ASP A 292 -5.04 26.36 11.62
N GLY A 293 -5.37 27.65 11.77
CA GLY A 293 -4.55 28.63 12.51
C GLY A 293 -4.35 28.27 13.99
N GLN A 294 -5.23 27.43 14.55
CA GLN A 294 -5.13 26.94 15.92
C GLN A 294 -4.27 25.68 16.01
N GLY A 295 -3.73 25.15 14.91
CA GLY A 295 -2.88 23.96 14.88
C GLY A 295 -3.65 22.64 14.97
N ASN A 296 -4.92 22.61 14.56
CA ASN A 296 -5.72 21.39 14.48
C ASN A 296 -5.77 20.87 13.05
N LEU A 297 -5.71 19.55 12.89
CA LEU A 297 -5.94 18.89 11.61
C LEU A 297 -7.43 18.95 11.26
N ARG A 298 -7.75 19.51 10.09
CA ARG A 298 -9.14 19.72 9.61
C ARG A 298 -9.48 18.94 8.36
N TYR A 299 -8.48 18.64 7.55
CA TYR A 299 -8.64 17.86 6.33
C TYR A 299 -7.38 17.06 6.03
N TYR A 300 -7.52 15.94 5.33
CA TYR A 300 -6.39 15.19 4.79
C TYR A 300 -6.79 14.45 3.51
N HIS A 301 -5.81 14.14 2.67
CA HIS A 301 -5.97 13.39 1.45
C HIS A 301 -4.76 12.47 1.21
N PHE A 302 -5.01 11.21 0.86
CA PHE A 302 -3.96 10.24 0.55
C PHE A 302 -3.95 9.96 -0.95
N GLY A 303 -2.75 9.95 -1.52
CA GLY A 303 -2.54 9.72 -2.94
C GLY A 303 -2.67 10.98 -3.79
N GLU A 304 -2.63 10.77 -5.10
CA GLU A 304 -2.81 11.81 -6.11
C GLU A 304 -4.30 12.05 -6.38
N GLY A 305 -4.73 13.31 -6.36
CA GLY A 305 -6.08 13.70 -6.74
C GLY A 305 -6.72 14.70 -5.77
N SER A 306 -8.06 14.76 -5.83
CA SER A 306 -8.92 15.61 -5.01
C SER A 306 -8.46 17.08 -4.88
N TYR A 307 -7.97 17.65 -5.99
CA TYR A 307 -7.40 19.00 -5.99
C TYR A 307 -8.46 20.07 -5.71
N ASP A 308 -9.65 19.94 -6.28
CA ASP A 308 -10.75 20.89 -6.10
C ASP A 308 -11.26 20.87 -4.65
N GLU A 309 -11.39 19.67 -4.07
CA GLU A 309 -11.79 19.50 -2.68
C GLU A 309 -10.72 20.02 -1.72
N THR A 310 -9.44 19.75 -2.01
CA THR A 310 -8.32 20.25 -1.21
C THR A 310 -8.24 21.78 -1.27
N GLU A 311 -8.38 22.38 -2.46
CA GLU A 311 -8.38 23.83 -2.61
C GLU A 311 -9.59 24.48 -1.94
N SER A 312 -10.77 23.87 -2.03
CA SER A 312 -11.97 24.33 -1.31
C SER A 312 -11.72 24.35 0.21
N ALA A 313 -11.11 23.30 0.76
CA ALA A 313 -10.76 23.22 2.17
C ALA A 313 -9.73 24.29 2.57
N ILE A 314 -8.73 24.56 1.72
CA ILE A 314 -7.77 25.65 1.92
C ILE A 314 -8.50 26.99 2.00
N GLN A 315 -9.38 27.30 1.03
CA GLN A 315 -10.14 28.55 1.00
C GLN A 315 -11.03 28.71 2.23
N GLU A 316 -11.62 27.63 2.72
CA GLU A 316 -12.45 27.62 3.92
C GLU A 316 -11.65 28.01 5.17
N LEU A 317 -10.53 27.33 5.43
CA LEU A 317 -9.69 27.65 6.60
C LEU A 317 -9.04 29.03 6.51
N LEU A 318 -8.75 29.52 5.29
CA LEU A 318 -8.26 30.89 5.11
C LEU A 318 -9.31 31.93 5.50
N LYS A 319 -10.60 31.67 5.22
CA LYS A 319 -11.70 32.53 5.69
C LYS A 319 -11.82 32.54 7.21
N GLU A 320 -11.60 31.39 7.87
CA GLU A 320 -11.64 31.29 9.34
C GLU A 320 -10.59 32.20 10.02
N ILE A 321 -9.43 32.42 9.38
CA ILE A 321 -8.41 33.36 9.89
C ILE A 321 -8.61 34.80 9.39
N GLY A 322 -9.75 35.12 8.78
CA GLY A 322 -10.13 36.46 8.34
C GLY A 322 -9.62 36.86 6.94
N ALA A 323 -9.06 35.93 6.17
CA ALA A 323 -8.67 36.22 4.79
C ALA A 323 -9.87 36.19 3.83
N SER A 324 -9.72 36.79 2.65
CA SER A 324 -10.73 36.79 1.59
C SER A 324 -10.16 36.16 0.32
N PRO A 325 -9.91 34.84 0.31
CA PRO A 325 -9.31 34.15 -0.83
C PRO A 325 -10.24 34.20 -2.04
N SER A 326 -9.67 34.22 -3.24
CA SER A 326 -10.44 34.07 -4.49
C SER A 326 -11.28 32.79 -4.44
N SER A 327 -12.57 32.90 -4.76
CA SER A 327 -13.52 31.77 -4.75
C SER A 327 -13.44 30.87 -5.99
N GLN A 328 -12.69 31.27 -7.01
CA GLN A 328 -12.58 30.48 -8.24
C GLN A 328 -11.57 29.35 -8.08
N ILE A 329 -12.03 28.12 -8.34
CA ILE A 329 -11.19 26.91 -8.40
C ILE A 329 -11.09 26.52 -9.87
N ASN A 330 -9.88 26.55 -10.41
CA ASN A 330 -9.58 26.29 -11.82
C ASN A 330 -8.39 25.34 -11.93
N ASN A 331 -8.50 24.18 -11.29
CA ASN A 331 -7.47 23.17 -11.34
C ASN A 331 -7.45 22.47 -12.70
N VAL A 332 -6.25 22.14 -13.18
CA VAL A 332 -6.11 21.32 -14.39
C VAL A 332 -6.69 19.93 -14.10
N LYS A 333 -7.38 19.32 -15.06
CA LYS A 333 -7.88 17.95 -14.89
C LYS A 333 -6.71 16.96 -14.93
N SER A 334 -6.51 16.20 -13.86
CA SER A 334 -5.59 15.05 -13.87
C SER A 334 -6.28 13.84 -14.51
N GLN A 335 -5.54 13.11 -15.34
CA GLN A 335 -5.94 11.83 -15.92
C GLN A 335 -4.77 10.87 -15.75
N ASN A 336 -5.02 9.74 -15.11
CA ASN A 336 -4.07 8.64 -14.97
C ASN A 336 -4.65 7.43 -15.69
N PHE A 337 -3.91 6.92 -16.67
CA PHE A 337 -4.32 5.81 -17.52
C PHE A 337 -3.60 4.50 -17.17
N SER A 338 -2.89 4.45 -16.04
CA SER A 338 -2.20 3.25 -15.61
C SER A 338 -3.14 2.20 -15.01
N GLN A 339 -2.98 0.95 -15.46
CA GLN A 339 -3.49 -0.25 -14.79
C GLN A 339 -2.38 -1.06 -14.12
N THR A 340 -1.11 -0.70 -14.35
CA THR A 340 0.04 -1.37 -13.74
C THR A 340 0.39 -0.63 -12.45
N PRO A 341 0.42 -1.34 -11.30
CA PRO A 341 0.86 -0.74 -10.05
C PRO A 341 2.37 -0.43 -10.13
N GLU A 342 2.87 0.36 -9.18
CA GLU A 342 4.31 0.54 -9.02
C GLU A 342 5.03 -0.82 -8.84
N ILE A 343 6.16 -0.99 -9.53
CA ILE A 343 6.95 -2.22 -9.49
C ILE A 343 8.33 -1.92 -8.96
N TYR A 344 8.58 -2.30 -7.72
CA TYR A 344 9.91 -2.26 -7.11
C TYR A 344 10.80 -3.39 -7.64
N LEU A 345 12.06 -3.06 -7.91
CA LEU A 345 13.07 -3.97 -8.46
C LEU A 345 14.04 -4.49 -7.39
N GLY A 346 14.01 -3.91 -6.19
CA GLY A 346 14.65 -4.46 -5.00
C GLY A 346 13.79 -5.52 -4.32
N PHE A 347 14.42 -6.57 -3.78
CA PHE A 347 13.68 -7.72 -3.24
C PHE A 347 13.08 -7.52 -1.83
N GLY A 348 13.35 -6.37 -1.21
CA GLY A 348 12.81 -6.00 0.11
C GLY A 348 11.36 -5.56 0.07
N ARG A 349 10.96 -4.85 -1.01
CA ARG A 349 9.56 -4.45 -1.27
C ARG A 349 8.98 -5.08 -2.54
N GLY A 350 9.84 -5.37 -3.51
CA GLY A 350 9.44 -5.81 -4.84
C GLY A 350 9.29 -7.32 -5.00
N ASP A 351 8.30 -7.70 -5.81
CA ASP A 351 8.31 -8.97 -6.50
C ASP A 351 9.23 -8.86 -7.72
N ILE A 352 10.49 -9.26 -7.55
CA ILE A 352 11.50 -9.28 -8.62
C ILE A 352 11.24 -10.40 -9.66
N GLY A 353 10.02 -10.94 -9.69
CA GLY A 353 9.55 -11.91 -10.65
C GLY A 353 10.37 -13.19 -10.61
N TYR A 354 11.05 -13.48 -11.72
CA TYR A 354 11.75 -14.74 -11.94
C TYR A 354 13.19 -14.75 -11.42
N ALA A 355 13.64 -13.67 -10.78
CA ALA A 355 15.03 -13.52 -10.34
C ALA A 355 15.31 -14.17 -8.97
N THR A 356 16.57 -14.55 -8.77
CA THR A 356 17.04 -15.08 -7.48
C THR A 356 17.42 -13.95 -6.54
N LYS A 357 16.87 -13.96 -5.32
CA LYS A 357 17.15 -12.97 -4.26
C LYS A 357 18.54 -13.19 -3.63
N LYS A 358 19.59 -12.69 -4.28
CA LYS A 358 20.98 -12.73 -3.79
C LYS A 358 21.68 -11.40 -4.00
N GLU A 359 22.41 -10.96 -2.98
CA GLU A 359 23.26 -9.76 -2.99
C GLU A 359 24.61 -9.98 -3.66
N THR A 360 24.65 -10.88 -4.66
CA THR A 360 25.80 -11.15 -5.49
C THR A 360 25.36 -11.23 -6.94
N TYR A 361 26.28 -10.97 -7.86
CA TYR A 361 25.98 -11.11 -9.28
C TYR A 361 25.61 -12.55 -9.63
N GLN A 362 24.48 -12.71 -10.30
CA GLN A 362 23.97 -13.98 -10.77
C GLN A 362 23.46 -13.82 -12.19
N LYS A 363 23.83 -14.77 -13.06
CA LYS A 363 23.28 -14.86 -14.41
C LYS A 363 21.78 -15.19 -14.33
N GLN A 364 20.96 -14.35 -14.94
CA GLN A 364 19.53 -14.52 -15.10
C GLN A 364 19.20 -14.94 -16.52
N THR A 365 18.09 -15.65 -16.69
CA THR A 365 17.55 -16.02 -17.99
C THR A 365 16.05 -15.80 -17.95
N ALA A 366 15.60 -14.83 -18.73
CA ALA A 366 14.18 -14.50 -18.81
C ALA A 366 13.38 -15.67 -19.40
N PRO A 367 12.19 -15.99 -18.87
CA PRO A 367 11.30 -16.94 -19.51
C PRO A 367 10.78 -16.38 -20.84
N LYS A 368 10.37 -17.27 -21.75
CA LYS A 368 9.77 -16.85 -23.04
C LYS A 368 8.49 -16.03 -22.88
N ASN A 369 7.71 -16.34 -21.84
CA ASN A 369 6.44 -15.66 -21.55
C ASN A 369 6.52 -15.02 -20.16
N ILE A 370 6.27 -13.72 -20.09
CA ILE A 370 6.29 -12.93 -18.86
C ILE A 370 4.83 -12.66 -18.44
N GLY A 371 4.52 -12.82 -17.15
CA GLY A 371 3.18 -12.53 -16.64
C GLY A 371 2.82 -11.05 -16.73
N LYS A 372 1.54 -10.71 -16.57
CA LYS A 372 1.08 -9.32 -16.51
C LYS A 372 1.71 -8.61 -15.31
N ASN A 373 2.21 -7.39 -15.50
CA ASN A 373 2.84 -6.57 -14.45
C ASN A 373 4.05 -7.27 -13.80
N GLN A 374 4.75 -8.13 -14.55
CA GLN A 374 5.94 -8.82 -14.08
C GLN A 374 7.18 -8.38 -14.83
N VAL A 375 8.30 -8.43 -14.11
CA VAL A 375 9.63 -8.17 -14.64
C VAL A 375 10.40 -9.47 -14.83
N ALA A 376 11.26 -9.49 -15.85
CA ALA A 376 12.20 -10.55 -16.09
C ALA A 376 13.56 -9.97 -16.47
N TYR A 377 14.62 -10.72 -16.19
CA TYR A 377 16.00 -10.27 -16.33
C TYR A 377 16.78 -11.26 -17.19
N ASN A 378 17.63 -10.73 -18.05
CA ASN A 378 18.57 -11.49 -18.86
C ASN A 378 19.98 -10.93 -18.70
N GLY A 379 20.99 -11.79 -18.71
CA GLY A 379 22.38 -11.39 -18.43
C GLY A 379 22.72 -11.44 -16.95
N ASN A 380 23.77 -10.73 -16.55
CA ASN A 380 24.26 -10.78 -15.17
C ASN A 380 23.67 -9.63 -14.35
N TRP A 381 23.14 -9.95 -13.16
CA TRP A 381 22.43 -9.00 -12.30
C TRP A 381 22.78 -9.19 -10.84
N LEU A 382 22.88 -8.09 -10.11
CA LEU A 382 22.96 -8.07 -8.65
C LEU A 382 21.66 -7.51 -8.09
N PHE A 383 21.04 -8.20 -7.15
CA PHE A 383 19.81 -7.74 -6.50
C PHE A 383 20.11 -7.33 -5.06
N SER A 384 19.56 -6.20 -4.63
CA SER A 384 19.61 -5.72 -3.25
C SER A 384 18.20 -5.55 -2.69
N GLN A 385 18.08 -5.14 -1.44
CA GLN A 385 16.81 -4.84 -0.79
C GLN A 385 16.04 -3.74 -1.54
N GLU A 386 16.73 -2.71 -2.05
CA GLU A 386 16.11 -1.53 -2.67
C GLU A 386 16.17 -1.50 -4.20
N PHE A 387 17.14 -2.16 -4.82
CA PHE A 387 17.38 -2.04 -6.27
C PHE A 387 17.83 -3.35 -6.93
N ALA A 388 17.69 -3.40 -8.25
CA ALA A 388 18.38 -4.33 -9.13
C ALA A 388 19.50 -3.59 -9.88
N GLN A 389 20.70 -4.14 -9.92
CA GLN A 389 21.85 -3.55 -10.60
C GLN A 389 22.23 -4.37 -11.83
N SER A 390 22.25 -3.71 -12.98
CA SER A 390 22.69 -4.31 -14.25
C SER A 390 24.21 -4.46 -14.28
N ASP A 391 24.66 -5.54 -14.92
CA ASP A 391 26.00 -5.64 -15.49
C ASP A 391 25.98 -5.19 -16.97
N THR A 392 27.13 -5.18 -17.64
CA THR A 392 27.21 -4.87 -19.06
C THR A 392 26.52 -5.93 -19.92
N ALA A 393 25.87 -5.52 -21.01
CA ALA A 393 25.12 -6.38 -21.92
C ALA A 393 23.96 -7.16 -21.26
N SER A 394 23.40 -6.60 -20.17
CA SER A 394 22.20 -7.13 -19.52
C SER A 394 20.92 -6.52 -20.10
N GLU A 395 19.80 -7.22 -19.94
CA GLU A 395 18.49 -6.78 -20.40
C GLU A 395 17.44 -6.95 -19.30
N LEU A 396 16.47 -6.05 -19.26
CA LEU A 396 15.30 -6.12 -18.40
C LEU A 396 14.05 -6.08 -19.28
N LEU A 397 13.13 -7.01 -19.04
CA LEU A 397 11.84 -7.08 -19.71
C LEU A 397 10.71 -6.82 -18.72
N LEU A 398 9.67 -6.13 -19.16
CA LEU A 398 8.50 -5.79 -18.37
C LEU A 398 7.24 -5.85 -19.24
N ASN A 399 6.22 -6.56 -18.78
CA ASN A 399 4.87 -6.47 -19.34
C ASN A 399 4.04 -5.48 -18.52
N PHE A 400 3.61 -4.37 -19.15
CA PHE A 400 2.89 -3.29 -18.48
C PHE A 400 1.61 -2.91 -19.24
N SER A 401 0.78 -2.10 -18.59
CA SER A 401 -0.49 -1.57 -19.09
C SER A 401 -0.67 -0.14 -18.62
N ALA A 402 -0.16 0.83 -19.36
CA ALA A 402 -0.18 2.25 -19.02
C ALA A 402 -0.03 3.11 -20.29
N LYS A 403 -0.11 4.43 -20.14
CA LYS A 403 0.21 5.38 -21.23
C LYS A 403 1.65 5.89 -21.10
N ASP A 404 2.04 6.25 -19.88
CA ASP A 404 3.37 6.76 -19.58
C ASP A 404 4.13 5.78 -18.69
N ILE A 405 5.44 5.65 -18.92
CA ILE A 405 6.32 4.78 -18.15
C ILE A 405 7.51 5.57 -17.66
N PHE A 406 7.80 5.42 -16.38
CA PHE A 406 8.93 6.04 -15.73
C PHE A 406 9.73 5.01 -14.95
N LEU A 407 11.02 5.25 -14.79
CA LEU A 407 11.92 4.38 -14.06
C LEU A 407 12.90 5.19 -13.24
N VAL A 408 13.00 4.85 -11.96
CA VAL A 408 13.98 5.45 -11.05
C VAL A 408 15.32 4.75 -11.25
N MET A 409 16.34 5.53 -11.66
CA MET A 409 17.68 5.01 -11.96
C MET A 409 18.78 5.83 -11.30
N HIS A 410 19.87 5.13 -10.99
CA HIS A 410 21.10 5.68 -10.43
C HIS A 410 22.29 5.09 -11.21
N PRO A 411 23.11 5.91 -11.89
CA PRO A 411 24.30 5.41 -12.58
C PRO A 411 25.40 5.08 -11.57
N VAL A 412 26.01 3.90 -11.65
CA VAL A 412 27.07 3.50 -10.69
C VAL A 412 28.34 4.34 -10.84
N SER A 413 28.63 4.80 -12.06
CA SER A 413 29.78 5.65 -12.35
C SER A 413 29.59 6.50 -13.61
N GLY A 414 29.74 7.81 -13.50
CA GLY A 414 29.61 8.74 -14.63
C GLY A 414 28.20 8.68 -15.24
N SER A 415 28.12 8.74 -16.57
CA SER A 415 26.89 8.50 -17.32
C SER A 415 26.86 7.11 -17.93
N ALA A 416 25.69 6.48 -17.97
CA ALA A 416 25.43 5.20 -18.61
C ALA A 416 24.32 5.34 -19.65
N GLU A 417 24.31 4.48 -20.65
CA GLU A 417 23.28 4.50 -21.69
C GLU A 417 22.27 3.38 -21.49
N VAL A 418 21.01 3.66 -21.84
CA VAL A 418 19.93 2.66 -21.85
C VAL A 418 19.22 2.72 -23.19
N GLU A 419 19.16 1.58 -23.87
CA GLU A 419 18.37 1.42 -25.07
C GLU A 419 16.98 0.92 -24.72
N ILE A 420 15.97 1.54 -25.31
CA ILE A 420 14.56 1.29 -25.00
C ILE A 420 13.91 0.67 -26.23
N TYR A 421 13.27 -0.47 -26.04
CA TYR A 421 12.51 -1.18 -27.05
C TYR A 421 11.07 -1.39 -26.55
N LEU A 422 10.10 -1.15 -27.42
CA LEU A 422 8.68 -1.41 -27.17
C LEU A 422 8.20 -2.47 -28.16
N ASP A 423 7.63 -3.57 -27.66
CA ASP A 423 7.16 -4.68 -28.49
C ASP A 423 8.23 -5.16 -29.50
N ASP A 424 9.47 -5.26 -29.01
CA ASP A 424 10.69 -5.59 -29.75
C ASP A 424 11.17 -4.58 -30.81
N ILE A 425 10.48 -3.46 -30.96
CA ILE A 425 10.87 -2.35 -31.84
C ILE A 425 11.75 -1.36 -31.05
N PHE A 426 12.87 -0.93 -31.64
CA PHE A 426 13.72 0.10 -31.03
C PHE A 426 13.01 1.46 -31.06
N GLU A 427 12.89 2.10 -29.91
CA GLU A 427 12.22 3.40 -29.76
C GLU A 427 13.24 4.53 -29.66
N LYS A 428 14.09 4.48 -28.64
CA LYS A 428 15.09 5.52 -28.37
C LYS A 428 16.19 5.03 -27.44
N LYS A 429 17.20 5.88 -27.28
CA LYS A 429 18.29 5.72 -26.32
C LYS A 429 18.28 6.89 -25.36
N ILE A 430 18.48 6.63 -24.06
CA ILE A 430 18.56 7.67 -23.03
C ILE A 430 19.88 7.58 -22.27
N THR A 431 20.33 8.72 -21.77
CA THR A 431 21.53 8.83 -20.93
C THR A 431 21.14 9.00 -19.48
N VAL A 432 21.61 8.09 -18.63
CA VAL A 432 21.43 8.10 -17.18
C VAL A 432 22.67 8.70 -16.54
N ASN A 433 22.55 9.90 -15.97
CA ASN A 433 23.67 10.68 -15.42
C ASN A 433 23.41 11.26 -14.03
N GLN A 434 22.20 11.05 -13.49
CA GLN A 434 21.71 11.59 -12.23
C GLN A 434 20.83 10.57 -11.51
N ASN A 435 20.67 10.73 -10.19
CA ASN A 435 19.80 9.91 -9.37
C ASN A 435 18.40 10.52 -9.39
N LYS A 436 17.54 10.04 -10.30
CA LYS A 436 16.20 10.61 -10.48
C LYS A 436 15.25 9.64 -11.16
N LEU A 437 14.00 10.07 -11.26
CA LEU A 437 13.00 9.48 -12.14
C LEU A 437 13.28 9.87 -13.60
N TYR A 438 13.33 8.88 -14.49
CA TYR A 438 13.48 9.07 -15.93
C TYR A 438 12.19 8.69 -16.65
N GLU A 439 11.77 9.51 -17.62
CA GLU A 439 10.70 9.17 -18.56
C GLU A 439 11.23 8.18 -19.60
N ILE A 440 10.72 6.94 -19.53
CA ILE A 440 11.11 5.86 -20.43
C ILE A 440 10.30 5.96 -21.72
N LEU A 441 8.97 5.98 -21.65
CA LEU A 441 8.10 6.10 -22.82
C LEU A 441 6.85 6.92 -22.48
N LYS A 442 6.33 7.57 -23.51
CA LYS A 442 5.07 8.32 -23.50
C LYS A 442 4.27 7.92 -24.74
N LEU A 443 3.25 7.09 -24.55
CA LEU A 443 2.44 6.55 -25.63
C LEU A 443 1.33 7.54 -26.01
N GLN A 444 0.85 7.45 -27.26
CA GLN A 444 -0.31 8.23 -27.71
C GLN A 444 -1.59 7.77 -26.97
N GLU A 445 -1.79 6.45 -26.94
CA GLU A 445 -2.94 5.79 -26.34
C GLU A 445 -2.50 4.81 -25.24
N PRO A 446 -3.26 4.66 -24.16
CA PRO A 446 -2.98 3.66 -23.14
C PRO A 446 -3.18 2.24 -23.69
N GLY A 447 -2.23 1.36 -23.42
CA GLY A 447 -2.24 0.02 -23.98
C GLY A 447 -1.43 -0.98 -23.16
N ARG A 448 -1.54 -2.26 -23.52
CA ARG A 448 -0.69 -3.33 -22.99
C ARG A 448 0.47 -3.56 -23.94
N HIS A 449 1.68 -3.48 -23.41
CA HIS A 449 2.89 -3.62 -24.19
C HIS A 449 3.98 -4.35 -23.41
N THR A 450 5.00 -4.80 -24.14
CA THR A 450 6.24 -5.35 -23.60
C THR A 450 7.35 -4.33 -23.75
N LEU A 451 7.85 -3.83 -22.62
CA LEU A 451 9.05 -3.00 -22.56
C LEU A 451 10.28 -3.90 -22.45
N LYS A 452 11.32 -3.60 -23.23
CA LYS A 452 12.65 -4.20 -23.09
C LYS A 452 13.70 -3.08 -22.99
N LEU A 453 14.47 -3.10 -21.92
CA LEU A 453 15.60 -2.20 -21.68
C LEU A 453 16.90 -2.97 -21.86
N LYS A 454 17.85 -2.41 -22.62
CA LYS A 454 19.22 -2.95 -22.73
C LYS A 454 20.23 -2.00 -22.12
N PHE A 455 21.23 -2.57 -21.43
CA PHE A 455 22.29 -1.87 -20.73
C PHE A 455 23.65 -2.21 -21.38
N PRO A 456 24.06 -1.49 -22.45
CA PRO A 456 25.19 -1.89 -23.28
C PRO A 456 26.55 -1.63 -22.63
N ASP A 457 26.72 -0.52 -21.89
CA ASP A 457 28.03 0.06 -21.62
C ASP A 457 28.44 0.01 -20.15
N LYS A 458 27.53 0.41 -19.23
CA LYS A 458 27.84 0.60 -17.82
C LYS A 458 26.74 0.10 -16.90
N LYS A 459 27.14 -0.10 -15.64
CA LYS A 459 26.29 -0.58 -14.56
C LYS A 459 25.34 0.52 -14.10
N ILE A 460 24.07 0.17 -13.98
CA ILE A 460 23.01 1.06 -13.49
C ILE A 460 22.27 0.35 -12.38
N LYS A 461 21.89 1.07 -11.33
CA LYS A 461 20.94 0.61 -10.32
C LYS A 461 19.55 1.09 -10.71
N LEU A 462 18.59 0.18 -10.72
CA LEU A 462 17.19 0.41 -11.04
C LEU A 462 16.36 0.13 -9.79
N PHE A 463 15.48 1.05 -9.41
CA PHE A 463 14.77 0.99 -8.14
C PHE A 463 13.30 0.62 -8.31
N ALA A 464 12.54 1.41 -9.06
CA ALA A 464 11.12 1.18 -9.27
C ALA A 464 10.63 1.71 -10.62
N PHE A 465 9.74 0.95 -11.25
CA PHE A 465 8.91 1.44 -12.34
C PHE A 465 7.65 2.08 -11.80
N THR A 466 7.33 3.26 -12.33
CA THR A 466 6.07 3.96 -12.08
C THR A 466 5.41 4.34 -13.40
N PHE A 467 4.12 4.64 -13.35
CA PHE A 467 3.27 4.71 -14.54
C PHE A 467 2.32 5.92 -14.50
N GLY A 468 1.82 6.30 -15.68
CA GLY A 468 0.86 7.39 -15.87
C GLY A 468 -0.19 7.07 -16.92
#